data_AF-A0A558IMU8-F1
#
_entry.id   AF-A0A558IMU8-F1
#
_cell.length_a   1.000
_cell.length_b   1.000
_cell.length_c   1.000
_cell.angle_alpha   90.00
_cell.angle_beta   90.00
_cell.angle_gamma   90.00
#
_symmetry.space_group_name_H-M   'P 1'
#
loop_
_entity.id
_entity.type
_entity.pdbx_description
1 polymer ?
#
loop_
_entity_poly.entity_id
_entity_poly.type
_entity_poly.pdbx_seq_one_letter_code
_entity_poly.pdbx_strand_id
1 'polypeptide(L)'
;MNVKKFNGSARRRGTTIAAAALSVAMVAPFVHPVVSPNAAPAAIAQDSTPDQKPSVDTRGTSEATAIRADGTWGQKQGYQGTVYLDRDSGPEAQNEADEAMPGVKVFLQYVNGKGQVSPIYYTTSDSEGKFVFDLSKAPKDGLGNPIEFKLAGDDKFQVRTWAENPDSAKYTLAGGGDMYSGRFHNRLTRKWESWDFTAGINRIVGAKVVFQERPNVDGWLAKPEAEWTEAPTADKKWPEGGLYGTARGSVWWENNEVMGSLPNQYFKGSTDRAATNIKVVGSYVNDEVARQFDAWKDANENHTREQFRVAQKEIVDAYQAEHGEGSHIAESRVAYVKDDGSFYLPFAGLYGVSHTKKGNKTTDEEWGKLVSAAEEEHGNLMQWNGTLGQRHRHINTDYMYLYPVVGENRDLWMGNYQDNMFQPPPWRKSRY
;
A
#
# COMPACT_ATOMS: atom_id res chain seq x y z
N MET A 1 -12.85 37.08 52.42
CA MET A 1 -13.77 36.61 53.48
C MET A 1 -14.92 35.86 52.82
N ASN A 2 -15.15 34.62 53.26
CA ASN A 2 -16.32 33.75 53.05
C ASN A 2 -16.67 33.15 51.67
N VAL A 3 -16.03 32.00 51.47
CA VAL A 3 -16.51 30.71 50.94
C VAL A 3 -18.00 30.42 51.19
N LYS A 4 -18.69 29.79 50.22
CA LYS A 4 -19.75 28.80 50.51
C LYS A 4 -19.64 27.58 49.59
N LYS A 5 -19.26 26.46 50.20
CA LYS A 5 -19.42 25.07 49.73
C LYS A 5 -20.88 24.64 49.97
N PHE A 6 -21.39 23.75 49.13
CA PHE A 6 -22.48 22.86 49.51
C PHE A 6 -22.02 21.41 49.41
N ASN A 7 -21.99 20.76 50.57
CA ASN A 7 -21.87 19.32 50.75
C ASN A 7 -23.16 18.90 51.46
N GLY A 8 -23.87 17.91 50.93
CA GLY A 8 -25.07 17.35 51.54
C GLY A 8 -25.09 15.84 51.35
N SER A 9 -24.77 15.10 52.41
CA SER A 9 -24.92 13.64 52.48
C SER A 9 -26.23 13.30 53.18
N ALA A 10 -26.99 12.32 52.68
CA ALA A 10 -27.81 11.44 53.53
C ALA A 10 -28.19 10.14 52.80
N ARG A 11 -27.79 9.03 53.41
CA ARG A 11 -28.14 7.64 53.09
C ARG A 11 -29.65 7.38 53.23
N ARG A 12 -30.20 6.48 52.40
CA ARG A 12 -31.25 5.53 52.82
C ARG A 12 -30.91 4.11 52.34
N ARG A 13 -30.92 3.17 53.28
CA ARG A 13 -30.86 1.72 53.08
C ARG A 13 -32.24 1.24 52.64
N GLY A 14 -32.27 0.24 51.76
CA GLY A 14 -33.45 -0.54 51.42
C GLY A 14 -33.00 -1.84 50.75
N THR A 15 -33.04 -2.92 51.50
CA THR A 15 -32.80 -4.31 51.10
C THR A 15 -33.97 -4.81 50.27
N THR A 16 -33.71 -5.44 49.13
CA THR A 16 -34.66 -6.35 48.47
C THR A 16 -33.92 -7.56 47.90
N ILE A 17 -34.36 -8.72 48.35
CA ILE A 17 -34.00 -10.05 47.89
C ILE A 17 -34.91 -10.38 46.69
N ALA A 18 -34.32 -10.77 45.56
CA ALA A 18 -34.97 -11.57 44.52
C ALA A 18 -33.85 -12.17 43.67
N ALA A 19 -33.58 -13.46 43.84
CA ALA A 19 -34.19 -14.56 43.08
C ALA A 19 -33.27 -14.95 41.91
N ALA A 20 -32.66 -16.12 42.07
CA ALA A 20 -31.86 -16.79 41.08
C ALA A 20 -32.68 -17.05 39.81
N ALA A 21 -32.16 -16.61 38.67
CA ALA A 21 -32.49 -17.17 37.37
C ALA A 21 -31.17 -17.58 36.71
N LEU A 22 -30.90 -18.88 36.77
CA LEU A 22 -29.82 -19.54 36.06
C LEU A 22 -30.19 -19.56 34.57
N SER A 23 -29.74 -18.56 33.82
CA SER A 23 -29.84 -18.58 32.36
C SER A 23 -28.57 -19.21 31.79
N VAL A 24 -28.67 -20.49 31.43
CA VAL A 24 -27.69 -21.15 30.56
C VAL A 24 -27.83 -20.53 29.16
N ALA A 25 -26.98 -19.57 28.84
CA ALA A 25 -26.79 -19.13 27.47
C ALA A 25 -25.86 -20.14 26.79
N MET A 26 -26.41 -20.98 25.91
CA MET A 26 -25.60 -21.72 24.93
C MET A 26 -24.83 -20.70 24.09
N VAL A 27 -23.52 -20.63 24.28
CA VAL A 27 -22.63 -19.93 23.36
C VAL A 27 -22.45 -20.84 22.15
N ALA A 28 -23.27 -20.62 21.13
CA ALA A 28 -23.01 -21.13 19.80
C ALA A 28 -21.84 -20.34 19.19
N PRO A 29 -20.85 -20.98 18.55
CA PRO A 29 -19.81 -20.25 17.83
C PRO A 29 -20.46 -19.54 16.63
N PHE A 30 -20.34 -18.21 16.58
CA PHE A 30 -20.62 -17.45 15.37
C PHE A 30 -19.55 -17.81 14.33
N VAL A 31 -19.90 -18.76 13.45
CA VAL A 31 -19.20 -18.97 12.19
C VAL A 31 -19.64 -17.83 11.27
N HIS A 32 -18.78 -16.84 11.05
CA HIS A 32 -18.99 -15.88 9.98
C HIS A 32 -18.84 -16.63 8.65
N PRO A 33 -19.83 -16.57 7.73
CA PRO A 33 -19.65 -17.15 6.41
C PRO A 33 -18.59 -16.37 5.66
N VAL A 34 -17.51 -17.07 5.30
CA VAL A 34 -16.55 -16.65 4.27
C VAL A 34 -17.34 -16.51 2.97
N VAL A 35 -17.52 -15.28 2.49
CA VAL A 35 -18.12 -15.03 1.18
C VAL A 35 -17.05 -15.35 0.13
N SER A 36 -17.21 -16.48 -0.54
CA SER A 36 -16.45 -16.83 -1.74
C SER A 36 -16.71 -15.80 -2.87
N PRO A 37 -15.70 -15.34 -3.62
CA PRO A 37 -15.90 -14.34 -4.69
C PRO A 37 -16.60 -14.84 -5.98
N ASN A 38 -17.11 -16.08 -6.02
CA ASN A 38 -17.70 -16.66 -7.24
C ASN A 38 -19.24 -16.72 -7.24
N ALA A 39 -19.92 -15.82 -6.52
CA ALA A 39 -21.36 -15.66 -6.65
C ALA A 39 -21.71 -14.59 -7.70
N ALA A 40 -22.11 -15.04 -8.89
CA ALA A 40 -22.78 -14.19 -9.87
C ALA A 40 -24.00 -13.49 -9.22
N PRO A 41 -24.27 -12.20 -9.49
CA PRO A 41 -25.37 -11.51 -8.85
C PRO A 41 -26.70 -12.15 -9.23
N ALA A 42 -27.48 -12.53 -8.21
CA ALA A 42 -28.83 -13.04 -8.37
C ALA A 42 -29.72 -11.97 -9.02
N ALA A 43 -30.33 -12.33 -10.14
CA ALA A 43 -31.28 -11.51 -10.86
C ALA A 43 -32.54 -11.28 -10.00
N ILE A 44 -32.88 -10.01 -9.74
CA ILE A 44 -34.22 -9.66 -9.29
C ILE A 44 -35.14 -9.75 -10.51
N ALA A 45 -36.05 -10.71 -10.49
CA ALA A 45 -37.12 -10.83 -11.45
C ALA A 45 -38.09 -9.65 -11.27
N GLN A 46 -38.22 -8.81 -12.29
CA GLN A 46 -39.39 -7.96 -12.50
C GLN A 46 -40.10 -8.43 -13.76
N ASP A 47 -41.42 -8.60 -13.63
CA ASP A 47 -42.33 -9.09 -14.66
C ASP A 47 -42.17 -8.35 -15.99
N SER A 48 -42.12 -9.14 -17.05
CA SER A 48 -41.98 -8.73 -18.44
C SER A 48 -43.30 -8.21 -19.03
N THR A 49 -43.30 -7.00 -19.54
CA THR A 49 -44.11 -6.64 -20.72
C THR A 49 -43.35 -7.05 -21.99
N PRO A 50 -43.96 -7.80 -22.92
CA PRO A 50 -43.31 -8.19 -24.16
C PRO A 50 -43.46 -7.05 -25.17
N ASP A 51 -42.45 -6.18 -25.24
CA ASP A 51 -41.91 -5.62 -26.49
C ASP A 51 -40.89 -4.51 -26.14
N GLN A 52 -39.71 -4.61 -26.75
CA GLN A 52 -38.47 -3.87 -26.48
C GLN A 52 -37.67 -4.31 -25.23
N LYS A 53 -36.98 -5.44 -25.37
CA LYS A 53 -35.68 -5.61 -24.68
C LYS A 53 -34.76 -4.47 -25.17
N PRO A 54 -34.23 -3.58 -24.31
CA PRO A 54 -33.10 -2.76 -24.72
C PRO A 54 -31.97 -3.71 -25.11
N SER A 55 -31.54 -3.64 -26.37
CA SER A 55 -30.33 -4.32 -26.83
C SER A 55 -29.16 -3.73 -26.06
N VAL A 56 -28.76 -4.36 -24.95
CA VAL A 56 -27.50 -4.06 -24.28
C VAL A 56 -26.40 -4.57 -25.23
N ASP A 57 -25.80 -3.66 -25.97
CA ASP A 57 -24.57 -3.93 -26.69
C ASP A 57 -23.51 -4.36 -25.67
N THR A 58 -23.11 -5.64 -25.68
CA THR A 58 -22.16 -6.20 -24.70
C THR A 58 -20.72 -5.77 -24.95
N ARG A 59 -20.44 -5.06 -26.06
CA ARG A 59 -19.08 -4.59 -26.40
C ARG A 59 -18.60 -3.55 -25.40
N GLY A 60 -17.44 -3.79 -24.78
CA GLY A 60 -16.83 -2.87 -23.81
C GLY A 60 -17.26 -3.05 -22.36
N THR A 61 -17.86 -4.21 -22.02
CA THR A 61 -18.31 -4.51 -20.64
C THR A 61 -17.34 -5.41 -19.86
N SER A 62 -16.37 -6.06 -20.53
CA SER A 62 -15.37 -6.91 -19.88
C SER A 62 -14.06 -7.02 -20.67
N GLU A 63 -12.96 -7.28 -19.95
CA GLU A 63 -11.62 -7.54 -20.51
C GLU A 63 -11.60 -8.74 -21.46
N ALA A 64 -12.43 -9.77 -21.21
CA ALA A 64 -12.55 -10.95 -22.07
C ALA A 64 -13.00 -10.63 -23.50
N THR A 65 -13.65 -9.48 -23.69
CA THR A 65 -14.14 -9.00 -25.00
C THR A 65 -13.32 -7.83 -25.54
N ALA A 66 -12.18 -7.53 -24.93
CA ALA A 66 -11.35 -6.39 -25.30
C ALA A 66 -10.78 -6.54 -26.73
N ILE A 67 -10.68 -5.43 -27.44
CA ILE A 67 -10.21 -5.36 -28.83
C ILE A 67 -8.73 -5.02 -28.83
N ARG A 68 -7.90 -5.84 -29.46
CA ARG A 68 -6.48 -5.53 -29.64
C ARG A 68 -6.32 -4.31 -30.55
N ALA A 69 -5.58 -3.31 -30.10
CA ALA A 69 -5.42 -2.03 -30.81
C ALA A 69 -3.95 -1.55 -30.79
N ASP A 70 -3.03 -2.39 -31.25
CA ASP A 70 -1.62 -2.03 -31.30
C ASP A 70 -1.38 -0.81 -32.20
N GLY A 71 -0.53 0.12 -31.75
CA GLY A 71 -0.16 1.31 -32.50
C GLY A 71 1.34 1.52 -32.59
N THR A 72 1.72 2.63 -33.23
CA THR A 72 3.11 3.04 -33.41
C THR A 72 3.41 4.27 -32.56
N TRP A 73 4.56 4.27 -31.87
CA TRP A 73 4.98 5.38 -31.02
C TRP A 73 4.95 6.71 -31.77
N GLY A 74 4.34 7.73 -31.17
CA GLY A 74 4.27 9.06 -31.77
C GLY A 74 3.23 9.24 -32.87
N GLN A 75 2.37 8.24 -33.13
CA GLN A 75 1.27 8.39 -34.09
C GLN A 75 0.30 9.52 -33.71
N LYS A 76 -0.38 10.11 -34.69
CA LYS A 76 -1.20 11.32 -34.46
C LYS A 76 -2.51 11.07 -33.71
N GLN A 77 -3.01 9.83 -33.69
CA GLN A 77 -4.28 9.50 -33.07
C GLN A 77 -4.16 8.23 -32.22
N GLY A 78 -4.17 8.39 -30.90
CA GLY A 78 -3.92 7.26 -30.00
C GLY A 78 -3.64 7.62 -28.55
N TYR A 79 -3.20 6.62 -27.81
CA TYR A 79 -2.84 6.72 -26.39
C TYR A 79 -1.54 5.94 -26.17
N GLN A 80 -0.56 6.51 -25.48
CA GLN A 80 0.75 5.86 -25.28
C GLN A 80 1.35 6.13 -23.90
N GLY A 81 2.13 5.17 -23.43
CA GLY A 81 2.77 5.20 -22.13
C GLY A 81 3.84 4.14 -21.93
N THR A 82 4.26 3.97 -20.69
CA THR A 82 5.22 2.93 -20.26
C THR A 82 4.66 2.07 -19.14
N VAL A 83 5.17 0.84 -19.04
CA VAL A 83 4.93 -0.12 -17.96
C VAL A 83 6.26 -0.46 -17.31
N TYR A 84 6.35 -0.32 -15.99
CA TYR A 84 7.57 -0.63 -15.25
C TYR A 84 7.29 -1.06 -13.82
N LEU A 85 8.28 -1.73 -13.24
CA LEU A 85 8.36 -2.05 -11.83
C LEU A 85 9.13 -0.93 -11.15
N ASP A 86 8.46 -0.21 -10.26
CA ASP A 86 9.02 0.86 -9.43
C ASP A 86 9.87 0.27 -8.31
N ARG A 87 11.16 0.60 -8.33
CA ARG A 87 12.19 0.13 -7.38
C ARG A 87 12.65 1.26 -6.46
N ASP A 88 12.49 2.50 -6.86
CA ASP A 88 12.88 3.64 -6.04
C ASP A 88 12.06 4.87 -6.41
N SER A 89 11.94 5.81 -5.47
CA SER A 89 11.22 7.08 -5.64
C SER A 89 9.68 6.95 -5.76
N GLY A 90 9.03 7.93 -6.39
CA GLY A 90 7.59 8.00 -6.55
C GLY A 90 7.13 7.44 -7.90
N PRO A 91 5.86 7.03 -8.02
CA PRO A 91 5.32 6.40 -9.22
C PRO A 91 5.25 7.34 -10.45
N GLU A 92 5.59 8.61 -10.33
CA GLU A 92 5.59 9.57 -11.44
C GLU A 92 6.85 9.54 -12.29
N ALA A 93 7.97 9.08 -11.73
CA ALA A 93 9.29 9.22 -12.32
C ALA A 93 9.94 7.85 -12.52
N GLN A 94 9.96 7.39 -13.77
CA GLN A 94 10.77 6.23 -14.11
C GLN A 94 12.25 6.62 -14.05
N ASN A 95 12.99 6.01 -13.12
CA ASN A 95 14.41 6.28 -12.87
C ASN A 95 15.28 5.06 -13.24
N GLU A 96 16.59 5.16 -12.99
CA GLU A 96 17.57 4.13 -13.38
C GLU A 96 17.37 2.79 -12.66
N ALA A 97 16.83 2.79 -11.43
CA ALA A 97 16.59 1.57 -10.67
C ALA A 97 15.35 0.82 -11.19
N ASP A 98 14.42 1.50 -11.87
CA ASP A 98 13.16 0.93 -12.30
C ASP A 98 13.33 -0.03 -13.48
N GLU A 99 12.58 -1.13 -13.45
CA GLU A 99 12.67 -2.17 -14.47
C GLU A 99 11.52 -2.07 -15.47
N ALA A 100 11.84 -1.94 -16.76
CA ALA A 100 10.83 -2.03 -17.81
C ALA A 100 10.14 -3.41 -17.78
N MET A 101 8.81 -3.44 -17.88
CA MET A 101 8.04 -4.69 -17.83
C MET A 101 7.47 -5.03 -19.20
N PRO A 102 8.10 -5.94 -19.96
CA PRO A 102 7.60 -6.39 -21.25
C PRO A 102 6.42 -7.36 -21.12
N GLY A 103 5.58 -7.44 -22.15
CA GLY A 103 4.52 -8.45 -22.22
C GLY A 103 3.29 -8.15 -21.37
N VAL A 104 3.25 -7.00 -20.68
CA VAL A 104 2.10 -6.62 -19.83
C VAL A 104 0.95 -6.18 -20.70
N LYS A 105 -0.23 -6.74 -20.46
CA LYS A 105 -1.46 -6.39 -21.14
C LYS A 105 -2.06 -5.14 -20.52
N VAL A 106 -2.12 -4.06 -21.29
CA VAL A 106 -2.69 -2.78 -20.87
C VAL A 106 -4.04 -2.61 -21.52
N PHE A 107 -5.02 -2.14 -20.76
CA PHE A 107 -6.38 -1.88 -21.20
C PHE A 107 -6.70 -0.39 -21.21
N LEU A 108 -7.55 0.03 -22.15
CA LEU A 108 -8.01 1.40 -22.29
C LEU A 108 -9.51 1.42 -22.63
N GLN A 109 -10.25 2.35 -22.03
CA GLN A 109 -11.59 2.71 -22.47
C GLN A 109 -11.78 4.22 -22.39
N TYR A 110 -12.57 4.77 -23.30
CA TYR A 110 -12.91 6.19 -23.30
C TYR A 110 -14.41 6.45 -23.39
N VAL A 111 -14.82 7.62 -22.92
CA VAL A 111 -16.17 8.17 -23.06
C VAL A 111 -16.03 9.54 -23.71
N ASN A 112 -16.72 9.77 -24.81
CA ASN A 112 -16.73 11.09 -25.44
C ASN A 112 -17.74 12.02 -24.76
N GLY A 113 -17.71 13.32 -25.09
CA GLY A 113 -18.59 14.32 -24.49
C GLY A 113 -20.07 14.17 -24.83
N LYS A 114 -20.43 13.26 -25.75
CA LYS A 114 -21.81 12.86 -26.04
C LYS A 114 -22.28 11.72 -25.12
N GLY A 115 -21.41 11.19 -24.26
CA GLY A 115 -21.69 10.06 -23.38
C GLY A 115 -21.60 8.70 -24.07
N GLN A 116 -21.07 8.62 -25.29
CA GLN A 116 -20.84 7.34 -25.96
C GLN A 116 -19.59 6.68 -25.39
N VAL A 117 -19.71 5.42 -24.99
CA VAL A 117 -18.64 4.63 -24.37
C VAL A 117 -17.99 3.75 -25.44
N SER A 118 -16.66 3.78 -25.54
CA SER A 118 -15.93 2.91 -26.45
C SER A 118 -15.97 1.44 -26.00
N PRO A 119 -15.69 0.47 -26.88
CA PRO A 119 -15.21 -0.84 -26.45
C PRO A 119 -13.99 -0.70 -25.52
N ILE A 120 -13.71 -1.74 -24.76
CA ILE A 120 -12.42 -1.86 -24.08
C ILE A 120 -11.41 -2.28 -25.13
N TYR A 121 -10.30 -1.55 -25.22
CA TYR A 121 -9.16 -1.91 -26.03
C TYR A 121 -8.09 -2.55 -25.17
N TYR A 122 -7.21 -3.34 -25.77
CA TYR A 122 -5.96 -3.73 -25.15
C TYR A 122 -4.78 -3.64 -26.12
N THR A 123 -3.59 -3.50 -25.57
CA THR A 123 -2.30 -3.63 -26.25
C THR A 123 -1.33 -4.33 -25.30
N THR A 124 -0.08 -4.51 -25.69
CA THR A 124 0.94 -5.17 -24.87
C THR A 124 2.21 -4.34 -24.86
N SER A 125 2.87 -4.24 -23.69
CA SER A 125 4.15 -3.54 -23.58
C SER A 125 5.28 -4.28 -24.30
N ASP A 126 6.17 -3.52 -24.92
CA ASP A 126 7.36 -4.04 -25.60
C ASP A 126 8.54 -4.27 -24.65
N SER A 127 9.71 -4.62 -25.19
CA SER A 127 10.95 -4.86 -24.42
C SER A 127 11.42 -3.66 -23.59
N GLU A 128 11.01 -2.44 -23.94
CA GLU A 128 11.32 -1.21 -23.21
C GLU A 128 10.15 -0.79 -22.30
N GLY A 129 9.15 -1.66 -22.13
CA GLY A 129 7.94 -1.37 -21.36
C GLY A 129 6.99 -0.42 -22.07
N LYS A 130 7.24 0.00 -23.32
CA LYS A 130 6.40 0.96 -24.02
C LYS A 130 5.15 0.29 -24.56
N PHE A 131 4.03 1.01 -24.51
CA PHE A 131 2.77 0.56 -25.10
C PHE A 131 2.10 1.70 -25.87
N VAL A 132 1.38 1.33 -26.93
CA VAL A 132 0.65 2.28 -27.79
C VAL A 132 -0.67 1.67 -28.24
N PHE A 133 -1.73 2.46 -28.12
CA PHE A 133 -3.05 2.20 -28.68
C PHE A 133 -3.28 3.00 -29.96
N ASP A 134 -3.58 2.32 -31.07
CA ASP A 134 -4.13 2.93 -32.29
C ASP A 134 -5.65 3.13 -32.19
N LEU A 135 -6.05 4.39 -32.13
CA LEU A 135 -7.44 4.82 -32.01
C LEU A 135 -7.90 5.61 -33.24
N SER A 136 -7.19 5.46 -34.36
CA SER A 136 -7.50 6.10 -35.65
C SER A 136 -8.81 5.61 -36.27
N LYS A 137 -9.23 4.39 -35.93
CA LYS A 137 -10.46 3.76 -36.44
C LYS A 137 -11.56 3.81 -35.40
N ALA A 138 -12.51 4.71 -35.58
CA ALA A 138 -13.66 4.82 -34.69
C ALA A 138 -14.56 3.58 -34.79
N PRO A 139 -14.90 2.92 -33.67
CA PRO A 139 -15.93 1.89 -33.65
C PRO A 139 -17.31 2.54 -33.81
N LYS A 140 -18.33 1.71 -34.04
CA LYS A 140 -19.73 2.16 -34.15
C LYS A 140 -20.54 1.73 -32.94
N ASP A 141 -21.41 2.61 -32.45
CA ASP A 141 -22.41 2.28 -31.43
C ASP A 141 -23.51 1.36 -31.98
N GLY A 142 -24.46 0.96 -31.13
CA GLY A 142 -25.59 0.11 -31.51
C GLY A 142 -26.54 0.72 -32.55
N LEU A 143 -26.45 2.04 -32.80
CA LEU A 143 -27.22 2.77 -33.81
C LEU A 143 -26.40 3.03 -35.09
N GLY A 144 -25.15 2.58 -35.12
CA GLY A 144 -24.24 2.75 -36.26
C GLY A 144 -23.47 4.08 -36.28
N ASN A 145 -23.61 4.93 -35.26
CA ASN A 145 -22.87 6.19 -35.17
C ASN A 145 -21.42 5.93 -34.73
N PRO A 146 -20.43 6.65 -35.29
CA PRO A 146 -19.04 6.51 -34.86
C PRO A 146 -18.84 7.04 -33.44
N ILE A 147 -18.04 6.30 -32.65
CA ILE A 147 -17.58 6.69 -31.32
C ILE A 147 -16.13 7.19 -31.46
N GLU A 148 -15.97 8.44 -31.89
CA GLU A 148 -14.65 8.99 -32.23
C GLU A 148 -13.75 9.20 -31.00
N PHE A 149 -12.47 8.87 -31.15
CA PHE A 149 -11.41 9.32 -30.24
C PHE A 149 -10.97 10.73 -30.65
N LYS A 150 -11.65 11.74 -30.12
CA LYS A 150 -11.43 13.15 -30.48
C LYS A 150 -11.34 14.01 -29.23
N LEU A 151 -10.17 14.59 -29.03
CA LEU A 151 -9.83 15.40 -27.85
C LEU A 151 -10.13 16.88 -28.08
N ALA A 152 -9.87 17.36 -29.31
CA ALA A 152 -10.05 18.76 -29.67
C ALA A 152 -11.53 19.16 -29.59
N GLY A 153 -11.84 20.15 -28.74
CA GLY A 153 -13.19 20.69 -28.58
C GLY A 153 -14.14 19.82 -27.74
N ASP A 154 -13.65 18.74 -27.14
CA ASP A 154 -14.42 17.87 -26.25
C ASP A 154 -13.92 18.01 -24.81
N ASP A 155 -14.55 18.90 -24.04
CA ASP A 155 -14.18 19.19 -22.65
C ASP A 155 -14.62 18.10 -21.67
N LYS A 156 -15.54 17.23 -22.09
CA LYS A 156 -16.10 16.12 -21.31
C LYS A 156 -15.49 14.77 -21.66
N PHE A 157 -14.53 14.73 -22.58
CA PHE A 157 -13.83 13.49 -22.94
C PHE A 157 -13.11 12.90 -21.73
N GLN A 158 -13.34 11.61 -21.49
CA GLN A 158 -12.76 10.87 -20.38
C GLN A 158 -12.06 9.60 -20.88
N VAL A 159 -10.98 9.21 -20.22
CA VAL A 159 -10.29 7.93 -20.44
C VAL A 159 -10.09 7.22 -19.12
N ARG A 160 -9.98 5.89 -19.17
CA ARG A 160 -9.51 5.07 -18.07
C ARG A 160 -8.54 4.02 -18.58
N THR A 161 -7.51 3.75 -17.79
CA THR A 161 -6.43 2.82 -18.15
C THR A 161 -6.10 1.96 -16.93
N TRP A 162 -5.87 0.67 -17.17
CA TRP A 162 -5.44 -0.30 -16.17
C TRP A 162 -4.67 -1.41 -16.88
N ALA A 163 -4.11 -2.36 -16.13
CA ALA A 163 -3.34 -3.46 -16.70
C ALA A 163 -3.64 -4.78 -16.00
N GLU A 164 -3.46 -5.87 -16.75
CA GLU A 164 -3.41 -7.21 -16.19
C GLU A 164 -2.10 -7.34 -15.39
N ASN A 165 -2.21 -7.78 -14.14
CA ASN A 165 -1.03 -8.05 -13.33
C ASN A 165 -0.34 -9.33 -13.85
N PRO A 166 0.92 -9.25 -14.32
CA PRO A 166 1.61 -10.41 -14.91
C PRO A 166 1.92 -11.52 -13.89
N ASP A 167 1.99 -11.17 -12.60
CA ASP A 167 2.17 -12.12 -11.50
C ASP A 167 1.56 -11.52 -10.22
N SER A 168 0.31 -11.89 -9.92
CA SER A 168 -0.42 -11.35 -8.77
C SER A 168 0.13 -11.76 -7.41
N ALA A 169 0.93 -12.83 -7.35
CA ALA A 169 1.59 -13.25 -6.12
C ALA A 169 2.83 -12.39 -5.84
N LYS A 170 3.51 -11.92 -6.89
CA LYS A 170 4.74 -11.12 -6.77
C LYS A 170 4.50 -9.61 -6.83
N TYR A 171 3.58 -9.14 -7.66
CA TYR A 171 3.42 -7.72 -7.94
C TYR A 171 2.06 -7.18 -7.51
N THR A 172 2.00 -5.87 -7.33
CA THR A 172 0.79 -5.10 -7.07
C THR A 172 0.75 -3.89 -7.99
N LEU A 173 -0.43 -3.53 -8.52
CA LEU A 173 -0.58 -2.34 -9.35
C LEU A 173 -0.56 -1.09 -8.45
N ALA A 174 0.55 -0.37 -8.46
CA ALA A 174 0.71 0.87 -7.72
C ALA A 174 -0.04 2.05 -8.38
N GLY A 175 -0.14 2.05 -9.72
CA GLY A 175 -0.86 3.09 -10.45
C GLY A 175 -1.12 2.72 -11.91
N GLY A 176 -2.34 2.96 -12.39
CA GLY A 176 -2.73 2.72 -13.78
C GLY A 176 -3.08 4.00 -14.55
N GLY A 177 -2.41 4.21 -15.69
CA GLY A 177 -2.59 5.34 -16.60
C GLY A 177 -2.05 6.65 -16.04
N ASP A 178 -2.82 7.22 -15.12
CA ASP A 178 -2.67 8.59 -14.61
C ASP A 178 -2.98 8.64 -13.10
N MET A 179 -2.61 7.59 -12.36
CA MET A 179 -2.96 7.34 -10.94
C MET A 179 -4.44 7.01 -10.66
N TYR A 180 -5.31 7.06 -11.66
CA TYR A 180 -6.74 6.72 -11.51
C TYR A 180 -7.05 5.22 -11.57
N SER A 181 -6.08 4.37 -11.92
CA SER A 181 -6.13 2.90 -11.82
C SER A 181 -7.49 2.28 -12.21
N GLY A 182 -7.87 2.45 -13.48
CA GLY A 182 -9.14 1.94 -14.04
C GLY A 182 -10.37 2.83 -13.81
N ARG A 183 -10.24 3.97 -13.12
CA ARG A 183 -11.28 5.01 -13.05
C ARG A 183 -11.13 6.00 -14.21
N PHE A 184 -12.26 6.62 -14.58
CA PHE A 184 -12.28 7.64 -15.63
C PHE A 184 -11.75 8.97 -15.12
N HIS A 185 -10.81 9.56 -15.86
CA HIS A 185 -10.30 10.92 -15.67
C HIS A 185 -10.40 11.72 -16.97
N ASN A 186 -10.26 13.04 -16.87
CA ASN A 186 -10.30 13.93 -18.01
C ASN A 186 -9.07 14.84 -18.03
N ARG A 187 -9.02 15.70 -19.06
CA ARG A 187 -7.92 16.66 -19.21
C ARG A 187 -7.71 17.58 -18.01
N LEU A 188 -8.73 17.91 -17.22
CA LEU A 188 -8.59 18.84 -16.09
C LEU A 188 -8.09 18.13 -14.83
N THR A 189 -8.29 16.83 -14.72
CA THR A 189 -7.95 16.03 -13.54
C THR A 189 -6.65 15.24 -13.70
N ARG A 190 -6.03 15.31 -14.89
CA ARG A 190 -4.84 14.53 -15.23
C ARG A 190 -3.61 14.91 -14.40
N LYS A 191 -2.71 13.96 -14.11
CA LYS A 191 -1.48 14.13 -13.32
C LYS A 191 -0.18 13.91 -14.09
N TRP A 192 -0.09 12.82 -14.84
CA TRP A 192 1.09 12.40 -15.59
C TRP A 192 0.93 12.64 -17.09
N GLU A 193 -0.28 12.51 -17.60
CA GLU A 193 -0.54 12.53 -19.02
C GLU A 193 -0.50 13.96 -19.62
N SER A 194 -0.03 14.02 -20.86
CA SER A 194 -0.17 15.19 -21.72
C SER A 194 -1.13 14.87 -22.86
N TRP A 195 -2.15 15.73 -23.03
CA TRP A 195 -3.19 15.58 -24.03
C TRP A 195 -2.92 16.55 -25.18
N ASP A 196 -2.52 16.02 -26.33
CA ASP A 196 -2.20 16.76 -27.55
C ASP A 196 -3.40 16.73 -28.50
N PHE A 197 -3.96 17.92 -28.71
CA PHE A 197 -5.14 18.16 -29.55
C PHE A 197 -4.86 19.27 -30.58
N THR A 198 -3.59 19.48 -30.92
CA THR A 198 -3.19 20.34 -32.04
C THR A 198 -3.93 19.91 -33.31
N ALA A 199 -4.24 20.83 -34.23
CA ALA A 199 -4.99 20.51 -35.44
C ALA A 199 -4.42 19.27 -36.18
N GLY A 200 -5.24 18.22 -36.30
CA GLY A 200 -4.85 16.94 -36.91
C GLY A 200 -4.15 15.95 -35.97
N ILE A 201 -4.07 16.24 -34.68
CA ILE A 201 -3.57 15.38 -33.61
C ILE A 201 -4.67 15.17 -32.57
N ASN A 202 -4.87 13.93 -32.15
CA ASN A 202 -5.71 13.52 -31.02
C ASN A 202 -4.95 12.43 -30.27
N ARG A 203 -3.96 12.82 -29.48
CA ARG A 203 -3.04 11.88 -28.84
C ARG A 203 -2.90 12.19 -27.35
N ILE A 204 -2.96 11.15 -26.53
CA ILE A 204 -2.57 11.22 -25.12
C ILE A 204 -1.21 10.52 -24.96
N VAL A 205 -0.26 11.19 -24.31
CA VAL A 205 1.11 10.67 -24.08
C VAL A 205 1.49 10.75 -22.60
N GLY A 206 2.50 9.98 -22.20
CA GLY A 206 3.08 10.04 -20.86
C GLY A 206 2.30 9.26 -19.81
N ALA A 207 1.36 8.43 -20.24
CA ALA A 207 0.68 7.48 -19.36
C ALA A 207 1.68 6.50 -18.74
N LYS A 208 1.40 6.04 -17.52
CA LYS A 208 2.24 5.09 -16.80
C LYS A 208 1.40 3.99 -16.18
N VAL A 209 1.87 2.77 -16.30
CA VAL A 209 1.39 1.62 -15.54
C VAL A 209 2.54 1.20 -14.64
N VAL A 210 2.36 1.36 -13.33
CA VAL A 210 3.41 1.18 -12.35
C VAL A 210 3.05 -0.02 -11.48
N PHE A 211 3.94 -1.00 -11.45
CA PHE A 211 3.88 -2.09 -10.49
C PHE A 211 4.89 -1.84 -9.36
N GLN A 212 4.61 -2.39 -8.19
CA GLN A 212 5.57 -2.57 -7.11
C GLN A 212 5.59 -4.05 -6.72
N GLU A 213 6.64 -4.49 -6.03
CA GLU A 213 6.59 -5.81 -5.40
C GLU A 213 5.54 -5.83 -4.30
N ARG A 214 4.85 -6.95 -4.14
CA ARG A 214 4.08 -7.19 -2.93
C ARG A 214 5.05 -7.22 -1.75
N PRO A 215 4.65 -6.66 -0.60
CA PRO A 215 5.53 -6.60 0.54
C PRO A 215 5.74 -7.99 1.14
N ASN A 216 6.99 -8.28 1.50
CA ASN A 216 7.42 -9.50 2.18
C ASN A 216 7.02 -10.81 1.47
N VAL A 217 7.06 -10.85 0.13
CA VAL A 217 6.71 -12.05 -0.67
C VAL A 217 7.57 -13.26 -0.30
N ASP A 218 8.86 -13.04 -0.09
CA ASP A 218 9.83 -14.09 0.24
C ASP A 218 9.94 -14.36 1.75
N GLY A 219 9.10 -13.72 2.58
CA GLY A 219 8.98 -14.00 4.01
C GLY A 219 10.13 -13.57 4.92
N TRP A 220 11.23 -13.02 4.39
CA TRP A 220 12.43 -12.69 5.17
C TRP A 220 12.47 -11.27 5.76
N LEU A 221 11.45 -10.43 5.52
CA LEU A 221 11.39 -9.06 6.05
C LEU A 221 10.65 -8.94 7.39
N ALA A 222 10.19 -10.08 7.91
CA ALA A 222 9.63 -10.22 9.24
C ALA A 222 10.01 -11.59 9.82
N LYS A 223 9.84 -11.76 11.12
CA LYS A 223 9.83 -13.10 11.74
C LYS A 223 8.72 -13.96 11.13
N PRO A 224 8.77 -15.30 11.30
CA PRO A 224 7.60 -16.15 11.08
C PRO A 224 6.37 -15.60 11.83
N GLU A 225 5.17 -15.73 11.24
CA GLU A 225 3.94 -15.12 11.79
C GLU A 225 3.63 -15.61 13.23
N ALA A 226 4.01 -16.83 13.56
CA ALA A 226 3.85 -17.39 14.91
C ALA A 226 4.68 -16.65 15.99
N GLU A 227 5.72 -15.91 15.60
CA GLU A 227 6.58 -15.13 16.49
C GLU A 227 6.25 -13.62 16.46
N TRP A 228 5.18 -13.22 15.78
CA TRP A 228 4.77 -11.80 15.78
C TRP A 228 4.17 -11.42 17.13
N THR A 229 4.63 -10.28 17.66
CA THR A 229 4.04 -9.70 18.86
C THR A 229 2.84 -8.84 18.50
N GLU A 230 1.66 -9.26 18.91
CA GLU A 230 0.43 -8.44 18.87
C GLU A 230 0.25 -7.61 20.15
N ALA A 231 -0.61 -6.61 20.07
CA ALA A 231 -0.99 -5.83 21.24
C ALA A 231 -1.61 -6.73 22.33
N PRO A 232 -1.32 -6.48 23.61
CA PRO A 232 -1.79 -7.32 24.72
C PRO A 232 -3.29 -7.17 25.03
N THR A 233 -3.99 -6.25 24.37
CA THR A 233 -5.39 -5.94 24.63
C THR A 233 -6.32 -6.83 23.79
N ALA A 234 -7.53 -7.08 24.30
CA ALA A 234 -8.52 -7.91 23.60
C ALA A 234 -8.97 -7.32 22.24
N ASP A 235 -8.91 -5.99 22.09
CA ASP A 235 -9.21 -5.29 20.83
C ASP A 235 -8.01 -5.22 19.87
N LYS A 236 -6.89 -5.86 20.23
CA LYS A 236 -5.63 -5.90 19.48
C LYS A 236 -5.05 -4.51 19.15
N LYS A 237 -5.31 -3.52 20.00
CA LYS A 237 -4.78 -2.16 19.86
C LYS A 237 -3.73 -1.88 20.93
N TRP A 238 -2.53 -1.47 20.48
CA TRP A 238 -1.50 -1.05 21.41
C TRP A 238 -1.99 0.13 22.25
N PRO A 239 -1.83 0.09 23.59
CA PRO A 239 -2.05 1.26 24.42
C PRO A 239 -1.16 2.40 23.95
N GLU A 240 -1.72 3.60 23.74
CA GLU A 240 -0.92 4.78 23.38
C GLU A 240 0.04 5.12 24.51
N GLY A 241 1.32 4.80 24.32
CA GLY A 241 2.37 4.91 25.33
C GLY A 241 3.29 6.12 25.16
N GLY A 242 3.12 6.90 24.08
CA GLY A 242 4.00 8.03 23.73
C GLY A 242 4.67 7.89 22.36
N LEU A 243 5.48 8.88 21.99
CA LEU A 243 6.05 9.02 20.63
C LEU A 243 7.34 8.21 20.40
N TYR A 244 8.02 7.78 21.46
CA TYR A 244 9.38 7.26 21.34
C TYR A 244 9.42 5.78 20.99
N GLY A 245 10.29 5.40 20.07
CA GLY A 245 10.42 4.00 19.64
C GLY A 245 9.21 3.46 18.90
N THR A 246 8.52 4.30 18.12
CA THR A 246 7.25 3.92 17.50
C THR A 246 7.25 4.18 16.00
N ALA A 247 6.62 3.29 15.23
CA ALA A 247 6.21 3.55 13.87
C ALA A 247 4.76 4.01 13.85
N ARG A 248 4.49 5.03 13.04
CA ARG A 248 3.18 5.68 12.92
C ARG A 248 2.95 6.08 11.48
N GLY A 249 1.70 6.05 11.05
CA GLY A 249 1.33 6.42 9.68
C GLY A 249 -0.14 6.19 9.44
N SER A 250 -0.53 6.24 8.18
CA SER A 250 -1.91 6.05 7.75
C SER A 250 -2.00 5.02 6.64
N VAL A 251 -3.07 4.23 6.64
CA VAL A 251 -3.44 3.30 5.57
C VAL A 251 -4.91 3.57 5.21
N TRP A 252 -5.19 3.74 3.93
CA TRP A 252 -6.52 4.05 3.42
C TRP A 252 -6.77 3.37 2.07
N TRP A 253 -8.05 3.23 1.73
CA TRP A 253 -8.49 2.85 0.40
C TRP A 253 -8.68 4.09 -0.44
N GLU A 254 -7.90 4.17 -1.51
CA GLU A 254 -7.96 5.24 -2.50
C GLU A 254 -9.23 5.12 -3.35
N ASN A 255 -10.12 6.11 -3.23
CA ASN A 255 -11.38 6.15 -3.98
C ASN A 255 -11.33 7.15 -5.13
N ASN A 256 -10.66 8.29 -4.94
CA ASN A 256 -10.55 9.31 -5.96
C ASN A 256 -9.45 10.32 -5.64
N GLU A 257 -8.54 10.51 -6.60
CA GLU A 257 -7.44 11.44 -6.46
C GLU A 257 -7.92 12.86 -6.16
N VAL A 258 -7.24 13.48 -5.20
CA VAL A 258 -7.46 14.90 -4.89
C VAL A 258 -6.99 15.76 -6.06
N MET A 259 -7.88 16.61 -6.57
CA MET A 259 -7.57 17.53 -7.67
C MET A 259 -6.43 18.48 -7.29
N GLY A 260 -5.43 18.63 -8.17
CA GLY A 260 -4.28 19.50 -7.95
C GLY A 260 -3.25 18.98 -6.93
N SER A 261 -3.37 17.72 -6.51
CA SER A 261 -2.38 17.06 -5.67
C SER A 261 -1.09 16.73 -6.43
N LEU A 262 0.00 16.48 -5.70
CA LEU A 262 1.29 16.20 -6.33
C LEU A 262 1.22 14.90 -7.16
N PRO A 263 1.93 14.85 -8.30
CA PRO A 263 1.93 13.68 -9.17
C PRO A 263 2.71 12.50 -8.57
N ASN A 264 3.52 12.73 -7.54
CA ASN A 264 4.48 11.75 -7.02
C ASN A 264 3.97 10.88 -5.88
N GLN A 265 2.71 11.04 -5.47
CA GLN A 265 2.15 10.30 -4.35
C GLN A 265 0.62 10.38 -4.34
N TYR A 266 0.00 9.41 -3.67
CA TYR A 266 -1.40 9.43 -3.32
C TYR A 266 -1.62 10.32 -2.10
N PHE A 267 -2.68 11.14 -2.12
CA PHE A 267 -3.07 11.97 -0.98
C PHE A 267 -4.43 11.55 -0.48
N LYS A 268 -4.50 11.24 0.81
CA LYS A 268 -5.77 10.97 1.47
C LYS A 268 -6.68 12.20 1.43
N GLY A 269 -7.73 12.12 0.62
CA GLY A 269 -8.83 13.07 0.52
C GLY A 269 -10.00 12.73 1.45
N SER A 270 -11.05 13.55 1.38
CA SER A 270 -12.28 13.36 2.17
C SER A 270 -13.16 12.21 1.66
N THR A 271 -12.96 11.77 0.42
CA THR A 271 -13.68 10.65 -0.20
C THR A 271 -13.06 9.30 0.11
N ASP A 272 -11.83 9.29 0.59
CA ASP A 272 -11.10 8.07 0.90
C ASP A 272 -11.56 7.47 2.21
N ARG A 273 -11.42 6.14 2.30
CA ARG A 273 -11.87 5.39 3.48
C ARG A 273 -10.67 4.88 4.23
N ALA A 274 -10.70 5.01 5.55
CA ALA A 274 -9.75 4.32 6.40
C ALA A 274 -9.71 2.83 6.07
N ALA A 275 -8.52 2.24 6.00
CA ALA A 275 -8.35 0.80 5.84
C ALA A 275 -8.45 0.12 7.21
N THR A 276 -9.54 0.40 7.93
CA THR A 276 -9.77 -0.05 9.31
C THR A 276 -9.55 -1.55 9.46
N ASN A 277 -8.89 -1.94 10.55
CA ASN A 277 -8.56 -3.33 10.91
C ASN A 277 -7.59 -4.03 9.96
N ILE A 278 -7.01 -3.35 8.96
CA ILE A 278 -5.86 -3.91 8.26
C ILE A 278 -4.68 -4.03 9.22
N LYS A 279 -4.02 -5.20 9.17
CA LYS A 279 -2.82 -5.49 9.92
C LYS A 279 -1.65 -4.72 9.30
N VAL A 280 -0.84 -4.06 10.11
CA VAL A 280 0.43 -3.44 9.73
C VAL A 280 1.53 -4.14 10.52
N VAL A 281 2.48 -4.72 9.80
CA VAL A 281 3.64 -5.41 10.39
C VAL A 281 4.85 -4.50 10.25
N GLY A 282 5.58 -4.33 11.34
CA GLY A 282 6.87 -3.66 11.35
C GLY A 282 7.93 -4.55 11.96
N SER A 283 9.10 -4.58 11.33
CA SER A 283 10.25 -5.37 11.76
C SER A 283 11.54 -4.61 11.55
N TYR A 284 12.58 -4.97 12.29
CA TYR A 284 13.94 -4.50 12.04
C TYR A 284 14.95 -5.59 12.42
N VAL A 285 16.11 -5.57 11.74
CA VAL A 285 17.14 -6.59 11.95
C VAL A 285 17.84 -6.44 13.31
N ASN A 286 18.37 -7.55 13.81
CA ASN A 286 19.22 -7.55 15.00
C ASN A 286 20.55 -6.83 14.75
N ASP A 287 21.27 -6.52 15.83
CA ASP A 287 22.51 -5.75 15.75
C ASP A 287 23.62 -6.44 14.98
N GLU A 288 23.65 -7.77 14.98
CA GLU A 288 24.68 -8.54 14.29
C GLU A 288 24.50 -8.46 12.78
N VAL A 289 23.28 -8.67 12.30
CA VAL A 289 22.94 -8.54 10.88
C VAL A 289 23.05 -7.10 10.42
N ALA A 290 22.65 -6.11 11.24
CA ALA A 290 22.88 -4.69 10.94
C ALA A 290 24.37 -4.39 10.69
N ARG A 291 25.27 -4.92 11.53
CA ARG A 291 26.72 -4.77 11.35
C ARG A 291 27.23 -5.49 10.09
N GLN A 292 26.67 -6.63 9.74
CA GLN A 292 27.03 -7.33 8.50
C GLN A 292 26.61 -6.53 7.25
N PHE A 293 25.43 -5.90 7.28
CA PHE A 293 24.99 -4.99 6.22
C PHE A 293 25.91 -3.77 6.09
N ASP A 294 26.28 -3.14 7.21
CA ASP A 294 27.23 -2.02 7.20
C ASP A 294 28.59 -2.44 6.63
N ALA A 295 29.13 -3.57 7.09
CA ALA A 295 30.42 -4.07 6.61
C ALA A 295 30.39 -4.38 5.12
N TRP A 296 29.28 -4.91 4.60
CA TRP A 296 29.12 -5.11 3.16
C TRP A 296 29.11 -3.78 2.41
N LYS A 297 28.37 -2.77 2.89
CA LYS A 297 28.32 -1.45 2.25
C LYS A 297 29.70 -0.78 2.22
N ASP A 298 30.43 -0.85 3.33
CA ASP A 298 31.79 -0.30 3.44
C ASP A 298 32.77 -1.00 2.49
N ALA A 299 32.60 -2.30 2.27
CA ALA A 299 33.42 -3.08 1.33
C ALA A 299 33.03 -2.88 -0.15
N ASN A 300 31.84 -2.34 -0.43
CA ASN A 300 31.28 -2.19 -1.77
C ASN A 300 30.90 -0.73 -2.04
N GLU A 301 31.91 0.14 -2.13
CA GLU A 301 31.69 1.55 -2.48
C GLU A 301 30.98 1.69 -3.83
N ASN A 302 30.06 2.65 -3.93
CA ASN A 302 29.23 2.91 -5.13
C ASN A 302 28.33 1.73 -5.57
N HIS A 303 28.01 0.81 -4.66
CA HIS A 303 27.00 -0.21 -4.92
C HIS A 303 25.67 0.42 -5.36
N THR A 304 25.00 -0.27 -6.28
CA THR A 304 23.62 0.01 -6.64
C THR A 304 22.66 -0.48 -5.55
N ARG A 305 21.46 0.09 -5.53
CA ARG A 305 20.37 -0.34 -4.65
C ARG A 305 20.06 -1.83 -4.78
N GLU A 306 20.02 -2.32 -6.02
CA GLU A 306 19.76 -3.73 -6.31
C GLU A 306 20.88 -4.65 -5.81
N GLN A 307 22.15 -4.27 -6.00
CA GLN A 307 23.28 -5.04 -5.44
C GLN A 307 23.17 -5.17 -3.92
N PHE A 308 22.77 -4.08 -3.23
CA PHE A 308 22.60 -4.14 -1.79
C PHE A 308 21.39 -4.99 -1.36
N ARG A 309 20.27 -4.93 -2.08
CA ARG A 309 19.12 -5.80 -1.83
C ARG A 309 19.49 -7.28 -1.93
N VAL A 310 20.19 -7.66 -3.00
CA VAL A 310 20.67 -9.05 -3.18
C VAL A 310 21.59 -9.45 -2.04
N ALA A 311 22.57 -8.59 -1.70
CA ALA A 311 23.49 -8.86 -0.60
C ALA A 311 22.78 -9.00 0.76
N GLN A 312 21.78 -8.17 1.05
CA GLN A 312 20.98 -8.32 2.28
C GLN A 312 20.34 -9.70 2.35
N LYS A 313 19.76 -10.19 1.26
CA LYS A 313 19.14 -11.51 1.20
C LYS A 313 20.16 -12.63 1.42
N GLU A 314 21.31 -12.56 0.77
CA GLU A 314 22.40 -13.55 0.93
C GLU A 314 22.92 -13.60 2.38
N ILE A 315 23.14 -12.43 2.99
CA ILE A 315 23.57 -12.31 4.39
C ILE A 315 22.51 -12.90 5.33
N VAL A 316 21.23 -12.58 5.11
CA VAL A 316 20.12 -13.12 5.90
C VAL A 316 20.02 -14.63 5.76
N ASP A 317 20.17 -15.17 4.55
CA ASP A 317 20.10 -16.61 4.31
C ASP A 317 21.24 -17.36 5.02
N ALA A 318 22.47 -16.82 4.94
CA ALA A 318 23.61 -17.36 5.67
C ALA A 318 23.39 -17.31 7.19
N TYR A 319 22.90 -16.18 7.71
CA TYR A 319 22.63 -16.00 9.13
C TYR A 319 21.56 -16.97 9.64
N GLN A 320 20.46 -17.12 8.91
CA GLN A 320 19.39 -18.05 9.28
C GLN A 320 19.83 -19.51 9.19
N ALA A 321 20.71 -19.86 8.26
CA ALA A 321 21.26 -21.22 8.18
C ALA A 321 22.08 -21.58 9.43
N GLU A 322 22.75 -20.61 10.05
CA GLU A 322 23.53 -20.81 11.28
C GLU A 322 22.67 -20.70 12.56
N HIS A 323 21.72 -19.76 12.60
CA HIS A 323 21.01 -19.35 13.82
C HIS A 323 19.53 -19.71 13.85
N GLY A 324 18.99 -20.27 12.77
CA GLY A 324 17.57 -20.63 12.62
C GLY A 324 16.74 -19.59 11.87
N GLU A 325 15.58 -20.02 11.37
CA GLU A 325 14.63 -19.15 10.65
C GLU A 325 14.19 -17.96 11.52
N GLY A 326 14.12 -16.76 10.93
CA GLY A 326 13.69 -15.53 11.62
C GLY A 326 14.68 -14.98 12.65
N SER A 327 15.87 -15.58 12.80
CA SER A 327 16.89 -15.17 13.77
C SER A 327 17.53 -13.81 13.47
N HIS A 328 17.57 -13.41 12.19
CA HIS A 328 18.10 -12.12 11.74
C HIS A 328 17.25 -10.92 12.18
N ILE A 329 15.99 -11.15 12.57
CA ILE A 329 15.07 -10.11 13.04
C ILE A 329 15.10 -10.00 14.56
N ALA A 330 15.28 -8.78 15.06
CA ALA A 330 15.23 -8.50 16.50
C ALA A 330 13.81 -8.67 17.06
N GLU A 331 12.83 -8.03 16.42
CA GLU A 331 11.41 -8.19 16.71
C GLU A 331 10.55 -7.88 15.49
N SER A 332 9.39 -8.53 15.42
CA SER A 332 8.31 -8.21 14.49
C SER A 332 7.06 -7.94 15.29
N ARG A 333 6.43 -6.79 15.03
CA ARG A 333 5.24 -6.35 15.76
C ARG A 333 4.10 -6.03 14.82
N VAL A 334 2.89 -6.15 15.36
CA VAL A 334 1.64 -5.97 14.63
C VAL A 334 0.83 -4.83 15.22
N ALA A 335 0.40 -3.88 14.39
CA ALA A 335 -0.63 -2.92 14.72
C ALA A 335 -1.84 -3.10 13.81
N TYR A 336 -3.01 -2.70 14.28
CA TYR A 336 -4.22 -2.67 13.47
C TYR A 336 -4.58 -1.22 13.17
N VAL A 337 -4.95 -0.95 11.92
CA VAL A 337 -5.37 0.38 11.47
C VAL A 337 -6.67 0.78 12.17
N LYS A 338 -6.68 1.99 12.74
CA LYS A 338 -7.80 2.58 13.47
C LYS A 338 -8.87 3.10 12.49
N ASP A 339 -10.03 3.48 13.04
CA ASP A 339 -11.16 3.99 12.26
C ASP A 339 -10.87 5.30 11.52
N ASP A 340 -9.89 6.08 11.98
CA ASP A 340 -9.43 7.29 11.30
C ASP A 340 -8.35 7.00 10.23
N GLY A 341 -7.97 5.73 10.05
CA GLY A 341 -6.96 5.26 9.11
C GLY A 341 -5.53 5.32 9.65
N SER A 342 -5.31 5.82 10.86
CA SER A 342 -3.98 5.84 11.47
C SER A 342 -3.60 4.49 12.11
N PHE A 343 -2.31 4.24 12.30
CA PHE A 343 -1.84 3.14 13.14
C PHE A 343 -0.77 3.62 14.12
N TYR A 344 -0.63 2.89 15.23
CA TYR A 344 0.39 3.09 16.25
C TYR A 344 1.06 1.75 16.54
N LEU A 345 2.37 1.67 16.28
CA LEU A 345 3.17 0.46 16.43
C LEU A 345 4.40 0.76 17.34
N PRO A 346 4.32 0.45 18.64
CA PRO A 346 5.44 0.61 19.56
C PRO A 346 6.40 -0.59 19.50
N PHE A 347 7.71 -0.34 19.53
CA PHE A 347 8.78 -1.35 19.50
C PHE A 347 9.50 -1.45 20.86
N ALA A 348 9.79 -2.66 21.34
CA ALA A 348 10.64 -2.83 22.52
C ALA A 348 12.03 -2.23 22.28
N GLY A 349 12.58 -2.31 21.06
CA GLY A 349 13.94 -1.84 20.83
C GLY A 349 14.96 -2.77 21.50
N LEU A 350 16.23 -2.45 21.26
CA LEU A 350 17.38 -3.18 21.78
C LEU A 350 18.11 -2.33 22.82
N TYR A 351 18.65 -2.95 23.87
CA TYR A 351 19.51 -2.22 24.80
C TYR A 351 20.78 -1.77 24.08
N GLY A 352 21.17 -0.51 24.29
CA GLY A 352 22.34 0.09 23.66
C GLY A 352 22.03 1.42 22.97
N VAL A 353 23.06 2.18 22.63
CA VAL A 353 22.93 3.45 21.88
C VAL A 353 22.65 3.18 20.40
N SER A 354 23.31 2.16 19.85
CA SER A 354 23.15 1.67 18.48
C SER A 354 23.72 0.25 18.36
N HIS A 355 23.57 -0.38 17.20
CA HIS A 355 24.23 -1.63 16.85
C HIS A 355 25.76 -1.54 16.79
N THR A 356 26.33 -0.34 16.85
CA THR A 356 27.79 -0.09 16.90
C THR A 356 28.27 0.50 18.22
N LYS A 357 27.35 0.85 19.12
CA LYS A 357 27.67 1.52 20.39
C LYS A 357 26.79 1.05 21.54
N LYS A 358 27.41 0.31 22.47
CA LYS A 358 26.79 -0.14 23.72
C LYS A 358 26.31 1.00 24.63
N GLY A 359 27.17 1.99 24.86
CA GLY A 359 26.97 3.00 25.89
C GLY A 359 27.42 2.55 27.29
N ASN A 360 27.42 3.49 28.24
CA ASN A 360 28.11 3.31 29.54
C ASN A 360 27.28 2.58 30.61
N LYS A 361 25.99 2.34 30.35
CA LYS A 361 25.03 1.81 31.32
C LYS A 361 24.44 0.46 30.93
N THR A 362 24.76 -0.01 29.73
CA THR A 362 24.35 -1.32 29.21
C THR A 362 25.54 -2.26 29.37
N THR A 363 25.30 -3.47 29.88
CA THR A 363 26.33 -4.52 29.98
C THR A 363 26.63 -5.14 28.61
N ASP A 364 27.76 -5.85 28.48
CA ASP A 364 28.08 -6.52 27.22
C ASP A 364 27.09 -7.65 26.90
N GLU A 365 26.55 -8.30 27.93
CA GLU A 365 25.56 -9.36 27.80
C GLU A 365 24.17 -8.83 27.37
N GLU A 366 23.81 -7.62 27.80
CA GLU A 366 22.54 -6.98 27.44
C GLU A 366 22.59 -6.28 26.07
N TRP A 367 23.76 -5.85 25.61
CA TRP A 367 23.87 -5.06 24.38
C TRP A 367 23.32 -5.81 23.17
N GLY A 368 22.40 -5.17 22.44
CA GLY A 368 21.75 -5.76 21.29
C GLY A 368 20.67 -6.80 21.63
N LYS A 369 20.39 -7.04 22.92
CA LYS A 369 19.25 -7.86 23.35
C LYS A 369 17.97 -7.02 23.37
N LEU A 370 16.87 -7.69 23.06
CA LEU A 370 15.54 -7.09 23.09
C LEU A 370 15.22 -6.61 24.51
N VAL A 371 14.67 -5.40 24.62
CA VAL A 371 14.27 -4.83 25.90
C VAL A 371 13.14 -5.66 26.50
N SER A 372 13.23 -5.95 27.79
CA SER A 372 12.20 -6.72 28.47
C SER A 372 10.87 -5.96 28.55
N ALA A 373 9.76 -6.69 28.53
CA ALA A 373 8.41 -6.10 28.63
C ALA A 373 8.21 -5.24 29.90
N ALA A 374 8.94 -5.52 30.98
CA ALA A 374 8.87 -4.75 32.23
C ALA A 374 9.50 -3.35 32.11
N GLU A 375 10.36 -3.14 31.11
CA GLU A 375 11.12 -1.91 30.89
C GLU A 375 10.72 -1.22 29.57
N GLU A 376 9.68 -1.75 28.92
CA GLU A 376 9.11 -1.22 27.69
C GLU A 376 8.19 -0.03 27.99
N GLU A 377 8.78 1.16 27.96
CA GLU A 377 8.05 2.43 28.05
C GLU A 377 8.34 3.34 26.84
N HIS A 378 7.32 4.11 26.42
CA HIS A 378 7.34 4.92 25.19
C HIS A 378 7.10 6.42 25.44
N GLY A 379 6.83 6.79 26.69
CA GLY A 379 6.49 8.16 27.10
C GLY A 379 7.69 8.98 27.52
N ASN A 380 8.83 8.31 27.78
CA ASN A 380 10.00 8.91 28.38
C ASN A 380 11.16 8.98 27.38
N LEU A 381 11.49 10.19 26.91
CA LEU A 381 12.61 10.44 26.01
C LEU A 381 13.95 9.92 26.57
N MET A 382 14.10 9.95 27.89
CA MET A 382 15.37 9.67 28.57
C MET A 382 15.83 8.22 28.39
N GLN A 383 14.91 7.30 28.16
CA GLN A 383 15.22 5.89 27.86
C GLN A 383 15.75 5.70 26.43
N TRP A 384 15.42 6.61 25.52
CA TRP A 384 15.79 6.55 24.10
C TRP A 384 17.02 7.39 23.78
N ASN A 385 17.25 8.48 24.51
CA ASN A 385 18.44 9.33 24.36
C ASN A 385 19.50 9.14 25.47
N GLY A 386 19.21 8.34 26.49
CA GLY A 386 20.09 7.99 27.63
C GLY A 386 20.53 9.15 28.53
N THR A 387 19.72 10.21 28.60
CA THR A 387 20.01 11.33 29.51
C THR A 387 19.83 10.92 30.98
N LEU A 388 20.62 11.51 31.88
CA LEU A 388 20.62 11.24 33.35
C LEU A 388 21.00 9.80 33.76
N GLY A 389 21.83 9.12 32.97
CA GLY A 389 22.42 7.83 33.37
C GLY A 389 21.48 6.63 33.24
N GLN A 390 20.41 6.77 32.45
CA GLN A 390 19.52 5.67 32.04
C GLN A 390 20.20 4.73 31.03
N ARG A 391 19.72 3.49 30.92
CA ARG A 391 20.09 2.60 29.81
C ARG A 391 19.48 3.14 28.51
N HIS A 392 20.27 3.14 27.45
CA HIS A 392 19.79 3.53 26.12
C HIS A 392 19.00 2.37 25.49
N ARG A 393 18.02 2.74 24.68
CA ARG A 393 17.30 1.86 23.77
C ARG A 393 17.42 2.39 22.37
N HIS A 394 17.53 1.50 21.40
CA HIS A 394 17.56 1.86 19.99
C HIS A 394 16.75 0.88 19.15
N ILE A 395 16.47 1.30 17.92
CA ILE A 395 15.92 0.47 16.85
C ILE A 395 16.88 0.63 15.69
N ASN A 396 17.16 -0.44 14.96
CA ASN A 396 17.96 -0.38 13.73
C ASN A 396 17.11 0.19 12.60
N THR A 397 16.76 1.48 12.70
CA THR A 397 15.82 2.16 11.79
C THR A 397 16.34 2.24 10.36
N ASP A 398 17.66 2.18 10.17
CA ASP A 398 18.25 2.15 8.83
C ASP A 398 18.05 0.78 8.15
N TYR A 399 17.66 -0.22 8.93
CA TYR A 399 17.38 -1.59 8.51
C TYR A 399 16.03 -2.09 9.03
N MET A 400 14.99 -1.30 8.76
CA MET A 400 13.62 -1.62 9.12
C MET A 400 12.75 -1.85 7.88
N TYR A 401 11.62 -2.52 8.07
CA TYR A 401 10.61 -2.72 7.05
C TYR A 401 9.21 -2.62 7.67
N LEU A 402 8.31 -1.91 7.02
CA LEU A 402 6.94 -1.70 7.50
C LEU A 402 5.95 -1.85 6.34
N TYR A 403 4.95 -2.70 6.52
CA TYR A 403 3.99 -2.99 5.47
C TYR A 403 2.59 -3.34 6.00
N PRO A 404 1.52 -2.98 5.28
CA PRO A 404 0.20 -3.51 5.53
C PRO A 404 0.09 -4.94 4.97
N VAL A 405 -0.61 -5.82 5.68
CA VAL A 405 -0.95 -7.16 5.19
C VAL A 405 -2.27 -7.06 4.45
N VAL A 406 -2.18 -7.06 3.12
CA VAL A 406 -3.31 -7.00 2.21
C VAL A 406 -3.27 -8.23 1.31
N GLY A 407 -4.41 -8.89 1.11
CA GLY A 407 -4.51 -10.07 0.25
C GLY A 407 -4.19 -9.78 -1.23
N GLU A 408 -4.03 -10.85 -1.99
CA GLU A 408 -3.71 -10.80 -3.44
C GLU A 408 -4.80 -10.16 -4.31
N ASN A 409 -6.01 -10.07 -3.79
CA ASN A 409 -7.18 -9.54 -4.49
C ASN A 409 -7.28 -8.00 -4.46
N ARG A 410 -6.27 -7.31 -3.94
CA ARG A 410 -6.25 -5.85 -3.89
C ARG A 410 -4.91 -5.32 -4.31
N ASP A 411 -4.99 -4.19 -5.01
CA ASP A 411 -3.87 -3.35 -5.33
C ASP A 411 -3.44 -2.55 -4.09
N LEU A 412 -2.14 -2.27 -4.05
CA LEU A 412 -1.41 -1.65 -2.98
C LEU A 412 -0.32 -0.78 -3.60
N TRP A 413 -0.22 0.44 -3.08
CA TRP A 413 0.93 1.32 -3.28
C TRP A 413 1.65 1.52 -1.94
N MET A 414 2.95 1.28 -1.94
CA MET A 414 3.84 1.41 -0.79
C MET A 414 4.72 2.65 -0.95
N GLY A 415 4.24 3.82 -0.52
CA GLY A 415 4.98 5.07 -0.68
C GLY A 415 6.35 5.13 0.04
N ASN A 416 6.59 4.25 1.01
CA ASN A 416 7.82 4.26 1.82
C ASN A 416 8.76 3.07 1.57
N TYR A 417 8.26 1.98 0.99
CA TYR A 417 8.96 0.69 0.87
C TYR A 417 8.56 -0.02 -0.43
N GLN A 418 9.10 0.46 -1.54
CA GLN A 418 8.81 -0.02 -2.90
C GLN A 418 9.38 -1.43 -3.16
N ASP A 419 10.53 -1.72 -2.54
CA ASP A 419 11.24 -3.00 -2.66
C ASP A 419 11.09 -3.87 -1.41
N ASN A 420 11.20 -5.17 -1.63
CA ASN A 420 11.47 -6.12 -0.56
C ASN A 420 12.94 -6.05 -0.10
N MET A 421 13.26 -5.03 0.69
CA MET A 421 14.55 -4.88 1.37
C MET A 421 14.44 -4.05 2.64
N PHE A 422 15.33 -4.27 3.61
CA PHE A 422 15.47 -3.37 4.75
C PHE A 422 16.10 -2.06 4.31
N GLN A 423 15.52 -0.94 4.76
CA GLN A 423 15.96 0.39 4.36
C GLN A 423 15.54 1.44 5.38
N PRO A 424 16.21 2.61 5.41
CA PRO A 424 15.77 3.70 6.25
C PRO A 424 14.39 4.21 5.80
N PRO A 425 13.56 4.66 6.75
CA PRO A 425 12.31 5.30 6.40
C PRO A 425 12.56 6.61 5.62
N PRO A 426 11.64 7.04 4.73
CA PRO A 426 11.90 8.14 3.79
C PRO A 426 12.31 9.47 4.41
N TRP A 427 11.84 9.82 5.61
CA TRP A 427 12.27 11.05 6.30
C TRP A 427 13.74 11.05 6.77
N ARG A 428 14.42 9.90 6.67
CA ARG A 428 15.87 9.78 6.88
C ARG A 428 16.66 9.61 5.58
N LYS A 429 16.01 9.28 4.45
CA LYS A 429 16.68 9.18 3.14
C LYS A 429 17.33 10.50 2.69
N SER A 430 16.78 11.66 3.09
CA SER A 430 17.31 12.98 2.75
C SER A 430 18.60 13.42 3.48
N ARG A 431 19.25 12.52 4.23
CA ARG A 431 20.49 12.80 4.98
C ARG A 431 21.73 12.12 4.43
N TYR A 432 21.63 11.47 3.27
CA TYR A 432 22.75 10.84 2.57
C TYR A 432 22.90 11.40 1.16
#